data_AF-A0A8J1W823-F1
#
_entry.id   AF-A0A8J1W823-F1
#
_cell.length_a   1.000
_cell.length_b   1.000
_cell.length_c   1.000
_cell.angle_alpha   90.00
_cell.angle_beta   90.00
_cell.angle_gamma   90.00
#
_symmetry.space_group_name_H-M   'P 1'
#
loop_
_entity.id
_entity.type
_entity.pdbx_description
1 polymer ?
#
loop_
_entity_poly.entity_id
_entity_poly.type
_entity_poly.pdbx_seq_one_letter_code
_entity_poly.pdbx_strand_id
1 'polypeptide(L)'
;MRVLLGLFGCVAAVTQPLLKKKPAAQELASEMSHDLEMNFNKIAPFGKEDTAKELQDHAAKTQDTLVDAVENAEVAEIKRAVFRALTRLRAASVKEFDTIARLETQAIDAYNDAHHYRAENPLEHLHQDEAPVDSDKLKSFH
;
A
#
# COMPACT_ATOMS: atom_id res chain seq x y z
N MET A 1 55.08 9.39 -1.52
CA MET A 1 53.83 8.68 -1.15
C MET A 1 52.76 9.10 -2.15
N ARG A 2 52.64 8.33 -3.24
CA ARG A 2 51.71 8.56 -4.36
C ARG A 2 50.42 7.82 -4.02
N VAL A 3 49.28 8.51 -3.91
CA VAL A 3 47.97 7.88 -4.05
C VAL A 3 47.44 8.28 -5.41
N LEU A 4 47.44 7.29 -6.29
CA LEU A 4 47.12 7.33 -7.71
C LEU A 4 45.99 6.31 -7.86
N LEU A 5 44.78 6.75 -8.17
CA LEU A 5 43.66 5.97 -8.72
C LEU A 5 42.53 7.00 -8.93
N GLY A 6 42.08 7.37 -10.13
CA GLY A 6 42.05 6.66 -11.40
C GLY A 6 40.66 6.93 -11.99
N LEU A 7 40.42 8.16 -12.45
CA LEU A 7 39.13 8.60 -13.01
C LEU A 7 39.34 8.90 -14.50
N PHE A 8 39.62 7.84 -15.26
CA PHE A 8 39.61 7.84 -16.72
C PHE A 8 39.11 6.46 -17.15
N GLY A 9 37.96 6.41 -17.83
CA GLY A 9 37.40 5.14 -18.29
C GLY A 9 36.12 5.31 -19.08
N CYS A 10 36.28 5.67 -20.36
CA CYS A 10 35.40 5.35 -21.49
C CYS A 10 33.89 5.56 -21.37
N VAL A 11 33.46 6.59 -22.09
CA VAL A 11 32.28 6.55 -22.97
C VAL A 11 32.26 5.21 -23.75
N ALA A 12 31.30 4.36 -23.45
CA ALA A 12 30.92 3.24 -24.32
C ALA A 12 29.44 3.40 -24.65
N ALA A 13 29.18 4.12 -25.75
CA ALA A 13 27.89 4.09 -26.43
C ALA A 13 27.63 2.64 -26.88
N VAL A 14 26.72 1.95 -26.19
CA VAL A 14 26.18 0.69 -26.67
C VAL A 14 25.24 1.00 -27.83
N THR A 15 25.79 0.95 -29.04
CA THR A 15 25.03 0.86 -30.28
C THR A 15 24.32 -0.49 -30.32
N GLN A 16 23.04 -0.52 -29.96
CA GLN A 16 22.18 -1.67 -30.25
C GLN A 16 22.01 -1.80 -31.78
N PRO A 17 22.19 -3.00 -32.37
CA PRO A 17 21.85 -3.21 -33.76
C PRO A 17 20.33 -3.19 -33.90
N LEU A 18 19.82 -2.32 -34.76
CA LEU A 18 18.42 -2.26 -35.18
C LEU A 18 18.02 -3.62 -35.77
N LEU A 19 17.50 -4.50 -34.91
CA LEU A 19 16.71 -5.66 -35.29
C LEU A 19 15.55 -5.11 -36.11
N LYS A 20 15.63 -5.31 -37.44
CA LYS A 20 14.58 -5.07 -38.42
C LYS A 20 13.37 -5.93 -38.04
N LYS A 21 12.60 -5.47 -37.06
CA LYS A 21 11.28 -6.02 -36.72
C LYS A 21 10.42 -5.72 -37.93
N LYS A 22 10.03 -6.76 -38.68
CA LYS A 22 8.97 -6.64 -39.68
C LYS A 22 7.79 -5.88 -39.04
N PRO A 23 7.16 -4.94 -39.75
CA PRO A 23 6.09 -4.15 -39.16
C PRO A 23 5.00 -5.14 -38.71
N ALA A 24 4.73 -5.19 -37.41
CA ALA A 24 3.69 -6.03 -36.81
C ALA A 24 2.32 -5.81 -37.50
N ALA A 25 2.14 -4.64 -38.13
CA ALA A 25 1.00 -4.31 -38.97
C ALA A 25 0.84 -5.22 -40.19
N GLN A 26 1.91 -5.77 -40.77
CA GLN A 26 1.85 -6.61 -41.98
C GLN A 26 1.55 -8.08 -41.65
N GLU A 27 1.98 -8.55 -40.48
CA GLU A 27 1.60 -9.87 -39.93
C GLU A 27 0.14 -9.85 -39.44
N LEU A 28 -0.25 -8.80 -38.72
CA LEU A 28 -1.63 -8.55 -38.29
C LEU A 28 -2.58 -8.36 -39.48
N ALA A 29 -2.17 -7.64 -40.52
CA ALA A 29 -2.98 -7.49 -41.73
C ALA A 29 -3.10 -8.81 -42.52
N SER A 30 -2.08 -9.67 -42.48
CA SER A 30 -2.16 -10.99 -43.12
C SER A 30 -3.08 -11.95 -42.35
N GLU A 31 -3.04 -11.93 -41.01
CA GLU A 31 -3.98 -12.68 -40.15
C GLU A 31 -5.42 -12.17 -40.35
N MET A 32 -5.63 -10.85 -40.38
CA MET A 32 -6.94 -10.26 -40.67
C MET A 32 -7.44 -10.56 -42.08
N SER A 33 -6.54 -10.67 -43.07
CA SER A 33 -6.92 -11.06 -44.43
C SER A 33 -7.33 -12.53 -44.55
N HIS A 34 -6.80 -13.40 -43.68
CA HIS A 34 -7.15 -14.81 -43.66
C HIS A 34 -8.52 -15.06 -43.00
N ASP A 35 -8.89 -14.22 -42.02
CA ASP A 35 -10.21 -14.22 -41.37
C ASP A 35 -11.32 -13.59 -42.24
N LEU A 36 -10.96 -12.74 -43.21
CA LEU A 36 -11.91 -12.07 -44.10
C LEU A 36 -12.34 -12.93 -45.31
N GLU A 37 -11.50 -13.87 -45.75
CA GLU A 37 -11.77 -14.67 -46.96
C GLU A 37 -12.60 -15.96 -46.69
N MET A 38 -12.94 -16.24 -45.43
CA MET A 38 -13.69 -17.45 -45.05
C MET A 38 -14.88 -17.21 -44.11
N ASN A 39 -15.46 -16.00 -44.10
CA ASN A 39 -16.65 -15.69 -43.29
C ASN A 39 -17.83 -15.15 -44.10
N PHE A 40 -17.91 -15.50 -45.39
CA PHE A 40 -19.24 -15.67 -46.00
C PHE A 40 -19.83 -16.92 -45.37
N ASN A 41 -20.41 -16.79 -44.18
CA ASN A 41 -21.35 -17.77 -43.66
C ASN A 41 -22.36 -18.02 -44.78
N LYS A 42 -22.21 -19.17 -45.47
CA LYS A 42 -23.24 -19.73 -46.34
C LYS A 42 -24.47 -19.81 -45.45
N ILE A 43 -25.35 -18.82 -45.55
CA ILE A 43 -26.63 -18.85 -44.86
C ILE A 43 -27.33 -20.08 -45.42
N ALA A 44 -27.33 -21.16 -44.64
CA ALA A 44 -28.08 -22.34 -45.01
C ALA A 44 -29.55 -21.91 -45.12
N PRO A 45 -30.30 -22.45 -46.09
CA PRO A 45 -31.69 -22.06 -46.28
C PRO A 45 -32.48 -22.21 -44.98
N PHE A 46 -33.27 -21.19 -44.64
CA PHE A 46 -34.10 -21.17 -43.44
C PHE A 46 -34.97 -22.44 -43.37
N GLY A 47 -35.08 -23.01 -42.16
CA GLY A 47 -35.92 -24.19 -41.90
C GLY A 47 -35.18 -25.55 -41.94
N LYS A 48 -33.84 -25.57 -42.00
CA LYS A 48 -33.07 -26.80 -41.78
C LYS A 48 -32.71 -26.97 -40.30
N GLU A 49 -33.06 -28.13 -39.75
CA GLU A 49 -32.83 -28.49 -38.35
C GLU A 49 -31.34 -28.45 -37.96
N ASP A 50 -30.45 -28.89 -38.86
CA ASP A 50 -29.00 -28.88 -38.65
C ASP A 50 -28.45 -27.46 -38.41
N THR A 51 -28.92 -26.47 -39.16
CA THR A 51 -28.47 -25.07 -39.02
C THR A 51 -29.03 -24.43 -37.77
N ALA A 52 -30.27 -24.78 -37.39
CA ALA A 52 -30.85 -24.32 -36.14
C ALA A 52 -30.06 -24.87 -34.94
N LYS A 53 -29.61 -26.13 -35.01
CA LYS A 53 -28.80 -26.77 -33.98
C LYS A 53 -27.41 -26.13 -33.85
N GLU A 54 -26.72 -25.89 -34.97
CA GLU A 54 -25.42 -25.19 -34.96
C GLU A 54 -25.52 -23.78 -34.34
N LEU A 55 -26.58 -23.03 -34.65
CA LEU A 55 -26.82 -21.71 -34.07
C LEU A 55 -27.12 -21.78 -32.56
N GLN A 56 -27.85 -22.81 -32.11
CA GLN A 56 -28.09 -23.06 -30.69
C GLN A 56 -26.80 -23.41 -29.95
N ASP A 57 -25.97 -24.28 -30.52
CA ASP A 57 -24.69 -24.69 -29.93
C ASP A 57 -23.72 -23.49 -29.85
N HIS A 58 -23.70 -22.64 -30.87
CA HIS A 58 -22.92 -21.41 -30.86
C HIS A 58 -23.43 -20.40 -29.80
N ALA A 59 -24.75 -20.25 -29.68
CA ALA A 59 -25.35 -19.40 -28.66
C ALA A 59 -25.05 -19.90 -27.24
N ALA A 60 -25.13 -21.21 -27.01
CA ALA A 60 -24.79 -21.83 -25.73
C ALA A 60 -23.33 -21.58 -25.35
N LYS A 61 -22.39 -21.83 -26.27
CA LYS A 61 -20.96 -21.55 -26.05
C LYS A 61 -20.67 -20.06 -25.78
N THR A 62 -21.42 -19.17 -26.42
CA THR A 62 -21.33 -17.73 -26.16
C THR A 62 -21.82 -17.40 -24.74
N GLN A 63 -22.88 -18.05 -24.26
CA GLN A 63 -23.37 -17.88 -22.88
C GLN A 63 -22.34 -18.35 -21.86
N ASP A 64 -21.73 -19.52 -22.06
CA ASP A 64 -20.68 -20.03 -21.15
C ASP A 64 -19.53 -19.02 -21.03
N THR A 65 -19.09 -18.45 -22.15
CA THR A 65 -18.02 -17.43 -22.16
C THR A 65 -18.43 -16.16 -21.40
N LEU A 66 -19.70 -15.76 -21.50
CA LEU A 66 -20.22 -14.61 -20.76
C LEU A 66 -20.29 -14.89 -19.25
N VAL A 67 -20.65 -16.12 -18.86
CA VAL A 67 -20.65 -16.54 -17.45
C VAL A 67 -19.23 -16.48 -16.89
N ASP A 68 -18.25 -17.06 -17.59
CA ASP A 68 -16.83 -16.99 -17.21
C ASP A 68 -16.33 -15.54 -17.06
N ALA A 69 -16.76 -14.65 -17.96
CA ALA A 69 -16.41 -13.24 -17.91
C ALA A 69 -17.03 -12.54 -16.68
N VAL A 70 -18.29 -12.84 -16.37
CA VAL A 70 -18.99 -12.28 -15.19
C VAL A 70 -18.37 -12.78 -13.90
N GLU A 71 -18.07 -14.07 -13.77
CA GLU A 71 -17.43 -14.64 -12.58
C GLU A 71 -16.05 -14.00 -12.33
N ASN A 72 -15.25 -13.84 -13.40
CA ASN A 72 -13.96 -13.16 -13.30
C ASN A 72 -14.09 -11.67 -12.95
N ALA A 73 -15.10 -10.98 -13.50
CA ALA A 73 -15.38 -9.59 -13.18
C ALA A 73 -15.84 -9.41 -11.73
N GLU A 74 -16.65 -10.32 -11.20
CA GLU A 74 -17.11 -10.30 -9.81
C GLU A 74 -15.93 -10.43 -8.84
N VAL A 75 -15.03 -11.40 -9.08
CA VAL A 75 -13.82 -11.56 -8.26
C VAL A 75 -12.97 -10.29 -8.28
N ALA A 76 -12.84 -9.64 -9.44
CA ALA A 76 -12.10 -8.39 -9.56
C ALA A 76 -12.77 -7.23 -8.81
N GLU A 77 -14.09 -7.09 -8.89
CA GLU A 77 -14.83 -6.03 -8.22
C GLU A 77 -14.85 -6.23 -6.70
N ILE A 78 -15.01 -7.46 -6.21
CA ILE A 78 -14.91 -7.77 -4.77
C ILE A 78 -13.55 -7.36 -4.23
N LYS A 79 -12.46 -7.78 -4.89
CA LYS A 79 -11.10 -7.38 -4.50
C LYS A 79 -10.98 -5.86 -4.48
N ARG A 80 -11.41 -5.20 -5.55
CA ARG A 80 -11.37 -3.73 -5.70
C ARG A 80 -12.17 -3.01 -4.60
N ALA A 81 -13.37 -3.47 -4.27
CA ALA A 81 -14.21 -2.90 -3.22
C ALA A 81 -13.62 -3.14 -1.82
N VAL A 82 -13.16 -4.35 -1.54
CA VAL A 82 -12.54 -4.72 -0.25
C VAL A 82 -11.26 -3.92 -0.02
N PHE A 83 -10.36 -3.82 -1.00
CA PHE A 83 -9.14 -3.04 -0.84
C PHE A 83 -9.44 -1.56 -0.59
N ARG A 84 -10.44 -0.98 -1.27
CA ARG A 84 -10.89 0.39 -0.98
C ARG A 84 -11.45 0.56 0.41
N ALA A 85 -12.28 -0.38 0.86
CA ALA A 85 -12.84 -0.36 2.20
C ALA A 85 -11.72 -0.44 3.25
N LEU A 86 -10.76 -1.35 3.06
CA LEU A 86 -9.62 -1.53 3.96
C LEU A 86 -8.70 -0.30 4.00
N THR A 87 -8.43 0.35 2.86
CA THR A 87 -7.66 1.60 2.84
C THR A 87 -8.37 2.71 3.63
N ARG A 88 -9.69 2.85 3.49
CA ARG A 88 -10.47 3.83 4.25
C ARG A 88 -10.51 3.49 5.74
N LEU A 89 -10.70 2.22 6.09
CA LEU A 89 -10.69 1.76 7.48
C LEU A 89 -9.34 2.03 8.13
N ARG A 90 -8.23 1.71 7.46
CA ARG A 90 -6.88 2.01 7.95
C ARG A 90 -6.67 3.50 8.19
N ALA A 91 -7.09 4.36 7.25
CA ALA A 91 -6.97 5.80 7.41
C ALA A 91 -7.80 6.32 8.60
N ALA A 92 -9.02 5.82 8.77
CA ALA A 92 -9.88 6.14 9.92
C ALA A 92 -9.24 5.67 11.23
N SER A 93 -8.76 4.43 11.31
CA SER A 93 -8.14 3.88 12.51
C SER A 93 -6.88 4.64 12.92
N VAL A 94 -5.99 4.96 11.98
CA VAL A 94 -4.79 5.77 12.28
C VAL A 94 -5.18 7.14 12.82
N LYS A 95 -6.17 7.81 12.21
CA LYS A 95 -6.67 9.08 12.69
C LYS A 95 -7.27 8.99 14.10
N GLU A 96 -8.00 7.92 14.41
CA GLU A 96 -8.54 7.71 15.75
C GLU A 96 -7.44 7.45 16.78
N PHE A 97 -6.43 6.64 16.45
CA PHE A 97 -5.28 6.45 17.34
C PHE A 97 -4.51 7.75 17.60
N ASP A 98 -4.28 8.58 16.57
CA ASP A 98 -3.67 9.91 16.75
C ASP A 98 -4.53 10.82 17.64
N THR A 99 -5.85 10.72 17.51
CA THR A 99 -6.79 11.50 18.34
C THR A 99 -6.76 11.05 19.80
N ILE A 100 -6.79 9.74 20.04
CA ILE A 100 -6.68 9.16 21.39
C ILE A 100 -5.36 9.57 22.03
N ALA A 101 -4.24 9.38 21.34
CA ALA A 101 -2.92 9.75 21.86
C ALA A 101 -2.86 11.23 22.27
N ARG A 102 -3.39 12.14 21.45
CA ARG A 102 -3.46 13.57 21.78
C ARG A 102 -4.32 13.84 23.01
N LEU A 103 -5.48 13.20 23.12
CA LEU A 103 -6.38 13.38 24.27
C LEU A 103 -5.75 12.85 25.56
N GLU A 104 -5.09 11.71 25.51
CA GLU A 104 -4.38 11.13 26.66
C GLU A 104 -3.24 12.04 27.14
N THR A 105 -2.43 12.59 26.22
CA THR A 105 -1.40 13.56 26.60
C THR A 105 -2.00 14.80 27.25
N GLN A 106 -3.08 15.35 26.68
CA GLN A 106 -3.77 16.51 27.26
C GLN A 106 -4.34 16.21 28.65
N ALA A 107 -4.88 14.99 28.86
CA ALA A 107 -5.38 14.58 30.16
C ALA A 107 -4.27 14.47 31.21
N ILE A 108 -3.12 13.91 30.81
CA ILE A 108 -1.93 13.82 31.68
C ILE A 108 -1.41 15.22 32.02
N ASP A 109 -1.26 16.10 31.03
CA ASP A 109 -0.76 17.46 31.23
C ASP A 109 -1.69 18.24 32.16
N ALA A 110 -3.01 18.19 31.93
CA ALA A 110 -3.99 18.85 32.78
C ALA A 110 -4.00 18.31 34.22
N TYR A 111 -3.81 17.00 34.41
CA TYR A 111 -3.70 16.41 35.74
C TYR A 111 -2.44 16.90 36.46
N ASN A 112 -1.30 16.93 35.77
CA ASN A 112 -0.02 17.38 36.31
C ASN A 112 -0.03 18.88 36.68
N ASP A 113 -0.72 19.70 35.88
CA ASP A 113 -0.91 21.12 36.17
C ASP A 113 -1.75 21.35 37.43
N ALA A 114 -2.73 20.47 37.69
CA ALA A 114 -3.59 20.55 38.87
C ALA A 114 -2.95 19.95 40.14
N HIS A 115 -2.03 18.99 40.02
CA HIS A 115 -1.46 18.23 41.15
C HIS A 115 0.06 18.38 41.22
N HIS A 116 0.52 19.33 42.04
CA HIS A 116 1.94 19.53 42.29
C HIS A 116 2.38 18.68 43.48
N TYR A 117 3.02 17.53 43.21
CA TYR A 117 3.45 16.58 44.26
C TYR A 117 4.23 17.23 45.40
N ARG A 118 5.11 18.19 45.10
CA ARG A 118 5.89 18.94 46.11
C ARG A 118 5.06 19.89 46.96
N ALA A 119 3.97 20.43 46.42
CA ALA A 119 3.06 21.30 47.17
C ALA A 119 2.12 20.47 48.06
N GLU A 120 1.70 19.30 47.59
CA GLU A 120 0.83 18.38 48.34
C GLU A 120 1.60 17.51 49.34
N ASN A 121 2.91 17.33 49.13
CA ASN A 121 3.81 16.57 50.00
C ASN A 121 5.05 17.42 50.34
N PRO A 122 4.93 18.35 51.30
CA PRO A 122 6.04 19.17 51.72
C PRO A 122 7.17 18.28 52.27
N LEU A 123 8.40 18.52 51.80
CA LEU A 123 9.57 17.86 52.36
C LEU A 123 10.08 18.67 53.54
N GLU A 124 10.06 18.07 54.71
CA GLU A 124 10.77 18.56 55.87
C GLU A 124 12.23 18.12 55.77
N HIS A 125 13.15 19.07 55.82
CA HIS A 125 14.57 18.75 55.76
C HIS A 125 15.10 18.55 57.18
N LEU A 126 15.77 17.43 57.44
CA LEU A 126 16.27 17.05 58.77
C LEU A 126 17.03 18.17 59.51
N HIS A 127 17.81 18.97 58.78
CA HIS A 127 18.58 20.10 59.34
C HIS A 127 17.74 21.31 59.79
N GLN A 128 16.44 21.36 59.45
CA GLN A 128 15.53 22.41 59.91
C GLN A 128 15.09 22.19 61.36
N ASP A 129 15.06 20.93 61.82
CA ASP A 129 14.73 20.54 63.19
C ASP A 129 15.98 20.26 64.06
N GLU A 130 17.17 20.33 63.47
CA GLU A 130 18.42 20.14 64.19
C GLU A 130 18.73 21.35 65.08
N ALA A 131 19.00 21.08 66.37
CA ALA A 131 19.43 22.11 67.29
C ALA A 131 20.72 22.78 66.78
N PRO A 132 20.87 24.12 66.93
CA PRO A 132 22.10 24.80 66.54
C PRO A 132 23.30 24.12 67.20
N VAL A 133 24.33 23.82 66.40
CA VAL A 133 25.54 23.19 66.92
C VAL A 133 26.16 24.13 67.96
N ASP A 134 26.18 23.67 69.22
CA ASP A 134 26.80 24.42 70.31
C ASP A 134 28.29 24.59 70.01
N SER A 135 28.71 25.82 69.72
CA SER A 135 30.10 26.15 69.47
C SER A 135 30.86 26.26 70.80
N ASP A 136 30.97 25.15 71.51
CA ASP A 136 31.79 25.08 72.72
C ASP A 136 33.27 24.94 72.34
N LYS A 137 33.92 26.09 72.13
CA LYS A 137 35.34 26.19 71.78
C LYS A 137 36.29 25.82 72.93
N LEU A 138 35.79 25.41 74.10
CA LEU A 138 36.60 25.19 75.31
C LEU A 138 36.45 23.79 75.94
N LYS A 139 35.59 22.92 75.41
CA LYS A 139 35.63 21.48 75.76
C LYS A 139 36.73 20.78 74.97
N SER A 140 37.97 20.89 75.46
CA SER A 140 39.04 19.99 75.06
C SER A 140 38.66 18.57 75.49
N PHE A 141 38.70 17.63 74.54
CA PHE A 141 38.67 16.20 74.88
C PHE A 141 39.78 15.93 75.91
N HIS A 142 39.40 15.28 77.01
CA HIS A 142 40.32 14.80 78.04
C HIS A 142 40.95 13.47 77.61
#